data_AF-A0A815W199-F1
#
_entry.id   AF-A0A815W199-F1
#
_cell.length_a   1.000
_cell.length_b   1.000
_cell.length_c   1.000
_cell.angle_alpha   90.00
_cell.angle_beta   90.00
_cell.angle_gamma   90.00
#
_symmetry.space_group_name_H-M   'P 1'
#
loop_
_entity.id
_entity.type
_entity.pdbx_description
1 polymer ?
#
loop_
_entity_poly.entity_id
_entity_poly.type
_entity_poly.pdbx_seq_one_letter_code
_entity_poly.pdbx_strand_id
1 'polypeptide(L)'
;NQHDEIAVKFVATQNEFRENLKTRFSSPEWFEAIDFSKFVIVGGGVVNALCQSPFPDSAEQDVNLISVAIDEIEFEAAVTNTINKLHTIALKHLKHQINVEKVTGSLNYNVSLPCGVTLNFLHKSSENSKNLLSHILHNFDMDICQVAYPGNKIICTFAFMQAMATKSFIVYSLNGETSKNVCTRIAKYCGRGFALLEPINFDGNFESLMKQDEIPLYRAEHREFIDDDGELQMATMEYWRRPERNIDTFQLQEVFTADFCPHMQQ
;
A
#
# COMPACT_ATOMS: atom_id res chain seq x y z
N ASN A 1 2.49 -24.06 29.61
CA ASN A 1 2.88 -22.91 28.78
C ASN A 1 1.68 -22.44 27.99
N GLN A 2 0.83 -21.62 28.61
CA GLN A 2 -0.21 -20.89 27.90
C GLN A 2 0.51 -19.87 27.03
N HIS A 3 0.61 -20.14 25.74
CA HIS A 3 0.81 -19.08 24.77
C HIS A 3 -0.52 -18.31 24.77
N ASP A 4 -0.60 -17.24 25.56
CA ASP A 4 -1.62 -16.22 25.33
C ASP A 4 -1.47 -15.80 23.88
N GLU A 5 -2.45 -16.14 23.03
CA GLU A 5 -2.50 -15.66 21.66
C GLU A 5 -2.41 -14.13 21.71
N ILE A 6 -1.30 -13.57 21.23
CA ILE A 6 -1.16 -12.13 21.06
C ILE A 6 -2.09 -11.75 19.91
N ALA A 7 -3.36 -11.55 20.23
CA ALA A 7 -4.36 -11.13 19.26
C ALA A 7 -4.09 -9.67 18.88
N VAL A 8 -3.66 -9.44 17.64
CA VAL A 8 -3.57 -8.08 17.09
C VAL A 8 -4.93 -7.42 17.17
N LYS A 9 -4.96 -6.24 17.80
CA LYS A 9 -6.09 -5.33 17.78
C LYS A 9 -5.77 -4.16 16.87
N PHE A 10 -6.72 -3.83 16.00
CA PHE A 10 -6.62 -2.70 15.09
C PHE A 10 -7.38 -1.50 15.64
N VAL A 11 -6.92 -0.30 15.30
CA VAL A 11 -7.65 0.94 15.58
C VAL A 11 -9.00 0.91 14.85
N ALA A 12 -10.05 1.41 15.51
CA ALA A 12 -11.41 1.40 14.98
C ALA A 12 -11.72 2.67 14.19
N THR A 13 -10.99 3.77 14.44
CA THR A 13 -11.27 5.07 13.86
C THR A 13 -10.03 5.73 13.26
N GLN A 14 -10.26 6.64 12.32
CA GLN A 14 -9.18 7.45 11.73
C GLN A 14 -8.50 8.34 12.78
N ASN A 15 -9.23 8.81 13.79
CA ASN A 15 -8.64 9.62 14.86
C ASN A 15 -7.69 8.77 15.73
N GLU A 16 -8.10 7.55 16.11
CA GLU A 16 -7.21 6.62 16.80
C GLU A 16 -5.94 6.33 15.99
N PHE A 17 -6.07 6.09 14.68
CA PHE A 17 -4.92 5.94 13.79
C PHE A 17 -3.99 7.16 13.84
N ARG A 18 -4.53 8.38 13.73
CA ARG A 18 -3.73 9.61 13.72
C ARG A 18 -3.00 9.83 15.04
N GLU A 19 -3.66 9.59 16.16
CA GLU A 19 -3.05 9.69 17.48
C GLU A 19 -1.99 8.61 17.70
N ASN A 20 -2.25 7.37 17.25
CA ASN A 20 -1.26 6.30 17.25
C ASN A 20 -0.06 6.60 16.35
N LEU A 21 -0.25 7.32 15.24
CA LEU A 21 0.85 7.75 14.39
C LEU A 21 1.66 8.87 15.05
N LYS A 22 1.00 9.91 15.58
CA LYS A 22 1.65 11.04 16.25
C LYS A 22 2.46 10.64 17.48
N THR A 23 1.92 9.74 18.31
CA THR A 23 2.60 9.26 19.53
C THR A 23 3.95 8.62 19.23
N ARG A 24 4.12 8.04 18.04
CA ARG A 24 5.41 7.46 17.59
C ARG A 24 6.49 8.51 17.39
N PHE A 25 6.12 9.75 17.09
CA PHE A 25 7.05 10.86 16.94
C PHE A 25 7.46 11.47 18.29
N SER A 26 6.94 10.99 19.43
CA SER A 26 7.10 11.53 20.79
C SER A 26 6.59 12.96 21.01
N SER A 27 6.50 13.79 19.96
CA SER A 27 5.90 15.13 19.97
C SER A 27 5.13 15.36 18.66
N PRO A 28 3.93 15.98 18.72
CA PRO A 28 3.18 16.38 17.53
C PRO A 28 3.97 17.31 16.60
N GLU A 29 4.88 18.13 17.14
CA GLU A 29 5.67 19.09 16.36
C GLU A 29 6.53 18.40 15.29
N TRP A 30 7.13 17.25 15.62
CA TRP A 30 7.94 16.47 14.68
C TRP A 30 7.12 15.91 13.53
N PHE A 31 5.90 15.47 13.83
CA PHE A 31 4.96 14.97 12.83
C PHE A 31 4.43 16.10 11.93
N GLU A 32 4.10 17.25 12.52
CA GLU A 32 3.60 18.43 11.81
C GLU A 32 4.66 19.13 10.95
N ALA A 33 5.95 18.86 11.18
CA ALA A 33 7.03 19.34 10.33
C ALA A 33 7.01 18.73 8.92
N ILE A 34 6.42 17.54 8.77
CA ILE A 34 6.31 16.81 7.49
C ILE A 34 5.33 17.54 6.58
N ASP A 35 5.79 17.91 5.39
CA ASP A 35 4.93 18.53 4.38
C ASP A 35 4.14 17.46 3.60
N PHE A 36 2.94 17.15 4.08
CA PHE A 36 2.05 16.18 3.44
C PHE A 36 1.49 16.62 2.07
N SER A 37 1.73 17.88 1.65
CA SER A 37 1.47 18.28 0.26
C SER A 37 2.53 17.76 -0.72
N LYS A 38 3.70 17.35 -0.20
CA LYS A 38 4.83 16.84 -0.97
C LYS A 38 5.12 15.37 -0.69
N PHE A 39 4.90 14.93 0.54
CA PHE A 39 5.27 13.59 1.01
C PHE A 39 4.07 12.75 1.44
N VAL A 40 4.21 11.45 1.23
CA VAL A 40 3.26 10.42 1.66
C VAL A 40 4.00 9.41 2.50
N ILE A 41 3.48 9.10 3.69
CA ILE A 41 4.02 8.01 4.52
C ILE A 41 3.55 6.69 3.91
N VAL A 42 4.43 5.71 3.76
CA VAL A 42 4.09 4.42 3.15
C VAL A 42 4.56 3.22 3.96
N GLY A 43 3.92 2.07 3.74
CA GLY A 43 4.36 0.77 4.23
C GLY A 43 4.27 0.62 5.75
N GLY A 44 5.28 -0.02 6.34
CA GLY A 44 5.24 -0.51 7.72
C GLY A 44 4.96 0.57 8.77
N GLY A 45 5.34 1.83 8.55
CA GLY A 45 4.99 2.94 9.44
C GLY A 45 3.48 3.13 9.59
N VAL A 46 2.73 2.97 8.49
CA VAL A 46 1.26 3.04 8.50
C VAL A 46 0.65 1.80 9.15
N VAL A 47 1.15 0.59 8.81
CA VAL A 47 0.71 -0.68 9.42
C VAL A 47 0.87 -0.65 10.94
N ASN A 48 2.01 -0.14 11.40
CA ASN A 48 2.29 0.02 12.82
C ASN A 48 1.24 0.91 13.51
N ALA A 49 0.92 2.07 12.91
CA ALA A 49 -0.05 3.00 13.49
C ALA A 49 -1.50 2.45 13.47
N LEU A 50 -1.80 1.50 12.57
CA LEU A 50 -3.08 0.80 12.55
C LEU A 50 -3.24 -0.22 13.70
N CYS A 51 -2.17 -0.62 14.36
CA CYS A 51 -2.21 -1.55 15.48
C CYS A 51 -2.35 -0.79 16.81
N GLN A 52 -3.24 -1.24 17.71
CA GLN A 52 -3.55 -0.54 18.97
C GLN A 52 -2.41 -0.56 19.99
N SER A 53 -1.63 -1.63 20.04
CA SER A 53 -0.45 -1.70 20.91
C SER A 53 0.81 -1.47 20.08
N PRO A 54 1.68 -0.50 20.45
CA PRO A 54 2.98 -0.41 19.83
C PRO A 54 3.70 -1.74 20.04
N PHE A 55 4.19 -2.30 18.94
CA PHE A 55 4.94 -3.54 18.99
C PHE A 55 6.21 -3.36 19.83
N PRO A 56 6.69 -4.40 20.55
CA PRO A 56 7.87 -4.28 21.41
C PRO A 56 9.12 -3.75 20.69
N ASP A 57 9.17 -3.91 19.35
CA ASP A 57 10.24 -3.40 18.47
C ASP A 57 10.06 -1.92 18.08
N SER A 58 9.15 -1.17 18.71
CA SER A 58 8.83 0.22 18.34
C SER A 58 9.80 1.27 18.85
N ALA A 59 10.90 0.87 19.51
CA ALA A 59 11.90 1.80 20.06
C ALA A 59 12.70 2.51 18.95
N GLU A 60 12.89 1.83 17.82
CA GLU A 60 13.49 2.39 16.61
C GLU A 60 12.48 2.24 15.47
N GLN A 61 12.08 3.37 14.87
CA GLN A 61 11.04 3.37 13.84
C GLN A 61 11.50 4.05 12.58
N ASP A 62 11.49 3.29 11.50
CA ASP A 62 11.67 3.81 10.15
C ASP A 62 10.32 4.25 9.58
N VAL A 63 10.25 5.52 9.16
CA VAL A 63 9.10 6.11 8.48
C VAL A 63 9.52 6.46 7.06
N ASN A 64 9.03 5.68 6.10
CA ASN A 64 9.29 5.92 4.68
C ASN A 64 8.35 7.02 4.18
N LEU A 65 8.94 8.12 3.70
CA LEU A 65 8.29 9.27 3.11
C LEU A 65 8.59 9.26 1.62
N ILE A 66 7.60 8.94 0.79
CA ILE A 66 7.76 9.01 -0.66
C ILE A 66 7.26 10.36 -1.15
N SER A 67 8.08 11.00 -1.99
CA SER A 67 7.67 12.19 -2.70
C SER A 67 6.73 11.87 -3.85
N VAL A 68 5.67 12.68 -3.97
CA VAL A 68 4.80 12.68 -5.15
C VAL A 68 5.21 13.79 -6.14
N ALA A 69 6.31 14.51 -5.84
CA ALA A 69 6.88 15.51 -6.74
C ALA A 69 7.30 14.89 -8.07
N ILE A 70 7.24 15.70 -9.13
CA ILE A 70 7.42 15.23 -10.51
C ILE A 70 8.91 15.22 -10.89
N ASP A 71 9.72 16.12 -10.30
CA ASP A 71 11.14 16.24 -10.61
C ASP A 71 12.05 16.31 -9.38
N GLU A 72 13.34 16.08 -9.63
CA GLU A 72 14.38 15.96 -8.62
C GLU A 72 14.62 17.28 -7.86
N ILE A 73 14.47 18.43 -8.53
CA ILE A 73 14.71 19.75 -7.94
C ILE A 73 13.60 20.05 -6.93
N GLU A 74 12.35 19.80 -7.30
CA GLU A 74 11.21 19.95 -6.40
C GLU A 74 11.33 19.03 -5.19
N PHE A 75 11.79 17.79 -5.40
CA PHE A 75 12.06 16.84 -4.32
C PHE A 75 13.13 17.35 -3.34
N GLU A 76 14.31 17.75 -3.82
CA GLU A 76 15.39 18.24 -2.96
C GLU A 76 14.98 19.51 -2.19
N ALA A 77 14.21 20.39 -2.83
CA ALA A 77 13.66 21.58 -2.18
C ALA A 77 12.67 21.21 -1.06
N ALA A 78 11.76 20.26 -1.32
CA ALA A 78 10.80 19.79 -0.32
C ALA A 78 11.48 19.12 0.89
N VAL A 79 12.51 18.31 0.65
CA VAL A 79 13.30 17.67 1.70
C VAL A 79 14.05 18.73 2.52
N THR A 80 14.71 19.67 1.86
CA THR A 80 15.45 20.77 2.51
C THR A 80 14.53 21.63 3.38
N ASN A 81 13.35 21.99 2.87
CA ASN A 81 12.34 22.74 3.63
C ASN A 81 11.88 21.98 4.87
N THR A 82 11.67 20.67 4.76
CA THR A 82 11.29 19.80 5.89
C THR A 82 12.41 19.72 6.92
N ILE A 83 13.67 19.53 6.49
CA ILE A 83 14.85 19.52 7.37
C ILE A 83 15.00 20.85 8.12
N ASN A 84 14.78 21.99 7.47
CA ASN A 84 14.84 23.31 8.11
C ASN A 84 13.77 23.46 9.22
N LYS A 85 12.55 22.96 8.99
CA LYS A 85 11.50 22.91 10.03
C LYS A 85 11.92 22.02 11.20
N LEU A 86 12.47 20.84 10.92
CA LEU A 86 12.96 19.91 11.94
C LEU A 86 14.12 20.52 12.77
N HIS A 87 15.08 21.20 12.13
CA HIS A 87 16.13 21.92 12.85
C HIS A 87 15.58 23.03 13.76
N THR A 88 14.57 23.77 13.28
CA THR A 88 13.93 24.82 14.09
C THR A 88 13.29 24.23 15.35
N ILE A 89 12.64 23.06 15.23
CA ILE A 89 12.08 22.34 16.39
C ILE A 89 13.22 21.87 17.31
N ALA A 90 14.27 21.26 16.76
CA ALA A 90 15.41 20.78 17.54
C ALA A 90 16.08 21.90 18.37
N LEU A 91 16.23 23.09 17.78
CA LEU A 91 16.81 24.26 18.44
C LEU A 91 15.97 24.76 19.63
N LYS A 92 14.64 24.66 19.57
CA LYS A 92 13.76 25.03 20.71
C LYS A 92 14.00 24.15 21.93
N HIS A 93 14.42 22.91 21.72
CA HIS A 93 14.60 21.92 22.79
C HIS A 93 16.04 21.84 23.34
N LEU A 94 16.95 22.74 22.90
CA LEU A 94 18.32 23.02 23.38
C LEU A 94 19.31 21.83 23.56
N LYS A 95 18.85 20.58 23.48
CA LYS A 95 19.62 19.35 23.69
C LYS A 95 19.42 18.33 22.57
N HIS A 96 18.70 18.70 21.53
CA HIS A 96 18.33 17.80 20.45
C HIS A 96 19.15 18.13 19.20
N GLN A 97 19.86 17.14 18.69
CA GLN A 97 20.46 17.18 17.37
C GLN A 97 19.71 16.19 16.48
N ILE A 98 19.38 16.63 15.27
CA ILE A 98 18.93 15.72 14.22
C ILE A 98 20.16 15.32 13.40
N ASN A 99 20.22 14.06 12.98
CA ASN A 99 21.23 13.58 12.05
C ASN A 99 20.63 13.54 10.64
N VAL A 100 21.34 14.08 9.66
CA VAL A 100 20.89 14.11 8.25
C VAL A 100 21.97 13.42 7.41
N GLU A 101 21.57 12.39 6.69
CA GLU A 101 22.44 11.63 5.78
C GLU A 101 21.81 11.61 4.38
N LYS A 102 22.56 12.08 3.36
CA LYS A 102 22.20 11.85 1.96
C LYS A 102 22.77 10.50 1.53
N VAL A 103 21.92 9.61 1.04
CA VAL A 103 22.32 8.25 0.65
C VAL A 103 23.15 8.31 -0.63
N THR A 104 24.43 7.96 -0.54
CA THR A 104 25.40 7.99 -1.65
C THR A 104 24.87 7.25 -2.88
N GLY A 105 24.94 7.91 -4.05
CA GLY A 105 24.48 7.34 -5.32
C GLY A 105 22.97 7.37 -5.52
N SER A 106 22.22 8.06 -4.67
CA SER A 106 20.77 8.25 -4.83
C SER A 106 20.35 9.67 -4.44
N LEU A 107 19.09 10.01 -4.72
CA LEU A 107 18.47 11.23 -4.22
C LEU A 107 17.96 11.08 -2.77
N ASN A 108 18.01 9.90 -2.17
CA ASN A 108 17.32 9.65 -0.90
C ASN A 108 18.04 10.31 0.29
N TYR A 109 17.27 10.65 1.32
CA TYR A 109 17.77 11.20 2.58
C TYR A 109 17.26 10.39 3.76
N ASN A 110 18.13 10.13 4.74
CA ASN A 110 17.76 9.60 6.04
C ASN A 110 17.89 10.73 7.06
N VAL A 111 16.84 11.00 7.83
CA VAL A 111 16.85 12.00 8.90
C VAL A 111 16.49 11.33 10.22
N SER A 112 17.47 11.14 11.09
CA SER A 112 17.26 10.55 12.41
C SER A 112 16.89 11.63 13.42
N LEU A 113 15.75 11.45 14.06
CA LEU A 113 15.21 12.32 15.10
C LEU A 113 15.70 11.85 16.49
N PRO A 114 15.82 12.77 17.46
CA PRO A 114 16.24 12.44 18.83
C PRO A 114 15.36 11.42 19.55
N CYS A 115 14.13 11.22 19.07
CA CYS A 115 13.16 10.28 19.62
C CYS A 115 13.28 8.83 19.10
N GLY A 116 14.34 8.50 18.35
CA GLY A 116 14.55 7.16 17.79
C GLY A 116 13.77 6.88 16.50
N VAL A 117 13.14 7.91 15.92
CA VAL A 117 12.48 7.82 14.61
C VAL A 117 13.47 8.23 13.51
N THR A 118 13.58 7.42 12.47
CA THR A 118 14.29 7.78 11.23
C THR A 118 13.29 8.02 10.12
N LEU A 119 13.36 9.21 9.53
CA LEU A 119 12.58 9.59 8.35
C LEU A 119 13.39 9.28 7.09
N ASN A 120 12.91 8.35 6.28
CA ASN A 120 13.54 7.98 5.02
C ASN A 120 12.80 8.67 3.86
N PHE A 121 13.36 9.75 3.34
CA PHE A 121 12.84 10.47 2.19
C PHE A 121 13.29 9.77 0.90
N LEU A 122 12.32 9.30 0.14
CA LEU A 122 12.53 8.49 -1.06
C LEU A 122 12.00 9.23 -2.28
N HIS A 123 12.86 9.40 -3.29
CA HIS A 123 12.45 9.89 -4.59
C HIS A 123 12.02 8.71 -5.47
N LYS A 124 10.79 8.75 -5.98
CA LYS A 124 10.23 7.75 -6.89
C LYS A 124 9.65 8.46 -8.10
N SER A 125 10.38 8.48 -9.20
CA SER A 125 9.84 8.87 -10.50
C SER A 125 9.24 7.64 -11.19
N SER A 126 8.08 7.81 -11.81
CA SER A 126 7.55 6.87 -12.78
C SER A 126 7.13 7.68 -14.00
N GLU A 127 7.98 7.64 -15.04
CA GLU A 127 7.76 8.43 -16.26
C GLU A 127 6.45 8.07 -16.99
N ASN A 128 5.85 6.91 -16.69
CA ASN A 128 4.76 6.33 -17.46
C ASN A 128 3.50 5.97 -16.65
N SER A 129 3.43 6.28 -15.35
CA SER A 129 2.23 5.94 -14.56
C SER A 129 1.29 7.13 -14.43
N LYS A 130 0.03 6.96 -14.88
CA LYS A 130 -1.06 7.92 -14.61
C LYS A 130 -1.36 8.07 -13.12
N ASN A 131 -1.01 7.07 -12.32
CA ASN A 131 -1.22 7.05 -10.87
C ASN A 131 0.06 6.55 -10.18
N LEU A 132 0.99 7.47 -9.95
CA LEU A 132 2.29 7.20 -9.34
C LEU A 132 2.15 6.49 -7.98
N LEU A 133 1.21 6.92 -7.14
CA LEU A 133 1.00 6.33 -5.82
C LEU A 133 0.52 4.87 -5.92
N SER A 134 -0.43 4.58 -6.81
CA SER A 134 -0.85 3.20 -7.05
C SER A 134 0.33 2.33 -7.48
N HIS A 135 1.11 2.80 -8.46
CA HIS A 135 2.30 2.07 -8.92
C HIS A 135 3.30 1.81 -7.79
N ILE A 136 3.57 2.81 -6.93
CA ILE A 136 4.42 2.65 -5.74
C ILE A 136 3.87 1.56 -4.81
N LEU A 137 2.58 1.60 -4.50
CA LEU A 137 1.97 0.65 -3.58
C LEU A 137 2.06 -0.78 -4.10
N HIS A 138 1.83 -1.01 -5.39
CA HIS A 138 1.90 -2.34 -5.99
C HIS A 138 3.33 -2.88 -6.13
N ASN A 139 4.36 -2.02 -6.01
CA ASN A 139 5.76 -2.44 -6.04
C ASN A 139 6.31 -2.86 -4.65
N PHE A 140 5.50 -2.81 -3.59
CA PHE A 140 5.93 -3.37 -2.31
C PHE A 140 6.02 -4.89 -2.38
N ASP A 141 7.05 -5.43 -1.72
CA ASP A 141 7.37 -6.84 -1.61
C ASP A 141 6.33 -7.66 -0.84
N MET A 142 5.53 -7.03 0.03
CA MET A 142 4.47 -7.67 0.80
C MET A 142 3.17 -6.88 0.69
N ASP A 143 2.05 -7.59 0.50
CA ASP A 143 0.70 -7.00 0.44
C ASP A 143 0.35 -6.17 1.69
N ILE A 144 0.73 -6.62 2.88
CA ILE A 144 0.55 -5.90 4.14
C ILE A 144 1.27 -4.55 4.18
N CYS A 145 2.24 -4.30 3.29
CA CYS A 145 2.93 -3.02 3.18
C CYS A 145 2.35 -2.11 2.07
N GLN A 146 1.31 -2.54 1.36
CA GLN A 146 0.71 -1.78 0.24
C GLN A 146 -0.29 -0.72 0.74
N VAL A 147 0.19 0.17 1.60
CA VAL A 147 -0.60 1.20 2.27
C VAL A 147 0.16 2.53 2.34
N ALA A 148 -0.58 3.62 2.28
CA ALA A 148 -0.10 4.99 2.25
C ALA A 148 -0.97 5.92 3.13
N TYR A 149 -0.36 6.99 3.61
CA TYR A 149 -1.01 8.06 4.36
C TYR A 149 -0.49 9.44 3.91
N PRO A 150 -1.23 10.15 3.03
CA PRO A 150 -0.93 11.52 2.58
C PRO A 150 -1.35 12.61 3.59
N GLY A 151 -1.49 12.32 4.89
CA GLY A 151 -1.80 13.34 5.90
C GLY A 151 -3.28 13.49 6.26
N ASN A 152 -4.21 12.97 5.45
CA ASN A 152 -5.65 13.18 5.64
C ASN A 152 -6.54 11.94 5.52
N LYS A 153 -6.09 10.84 4.93
CA LYS A 153 -6.83 9.57 4.81
C LYS A 153 -5.85 8.42 4.58
N ILE A 154 -6.28 7.19 4.84
CA ILE A 154 -5.48 6.00 4.48
C ILE A 154 -5.84 5.61 3.05
N ILE A 155 -4.81 5.38 2.24
CA ILE A 155 -4.94 4.86 0.87
C ILE A 155 -4.25 3.51 0.86
N CYS A 156 -4.90 2.48 0.30
CA CYS A 156 -4.33 1.14 0.27
C CYS A 156 -4.82 0.36 -0.94
N THR A 157 -4.15 -0.74 -1.22
CA THR A 157 -4.60 -1.71 -2.23
C THR A 157 -5.63 -2.67 -1.61
N PHE A 158 -6.36 -3.39 -2.46
CA PHE A 158 -7.22 -4.48 -1.99
C PHE A 158 -6.45 -5.60 -1.29
N ALA A 159 -5.24 -5.91 -1.76
CA ALA A 159 -4.39 -6.93 -1.14
C ALA A 159 -4.04 -6.56 0.31
N PHE A 160 -3.74 -5.29 0.58
CA PHE A 160 -3.56 -4.80 1.94
C PHE A 160 -4.83 -5.00 2.80
N MET A 161 -6.01 -4.63 2.28
CA MET A 161 -7.27 -4.80 3.03
C MET A 161 -7.53 -6.27 3.37
N GLN A 162 -7.30 -7.17 2.42
CA GLN A 162 -7.39 -8.60 2.65
C GLN A 162 -6.41 -9.04 3.74
N ALA A 163 -5.14 -8.63 3.64
CA ALA A 163 -4.12 -9.01 4.60
C ALA A 163 -4.46 -8.59 6.04
N MET A 164 -5.02 -7.39 6.21
CA MET A 164 -5.47 -6.89 7.52
C MET A 164 -6.71 -7.63 8.03
N ALA A 165 -7.66 -7.95 7.16
CA ALA A 165 -8.89 -8.65 7.52
C ALA A 165 -8.64 -10.12 7.92
N THR A 166 -7.77 -10.82 7.19
CA THR A 166 -7.46 -12.24 7.42
C THR A 166 -6.32 -12.44 8.41
N LYS A 167 -5.62 -11.37 8.82
CA LYS A 167 -4.38 -11.41 9.61
C LYS A 167 -3.35 -12.33 8.96
N SER A 168 -3.21 -12.23 7.64
CA SER A 168 -2.25 -13.00 6.88
C SER A 168 -1.63 -12.14 5.78
N PHE A 169 -0.49 -12.50 5.23
CA PHE A 169 0.16 -11.70 4.18
C PHE A 169 0.94 -12.58 3.21
N ILE A 170 1.08 -12.12 1.97
CA ILE A 170 1.87 -12.76 0.92
C ILE A 170 3.12 -11.93 0.67
N VAL A 171 4.24 -12.62 0.41
CA VAL A 171 5.50 -11.99 -0.04
C VAL A 171 5.67 -12.27 -1.53
N TYR A 172 5.59 -11.23 -2.35
CA TYR A 172 5.69 -11.33 -3.81
C TYR A 172 7.12 -11.51 -4.32
N SER A 173 8.13 -11.20 -3.49
CA SER A 173 9.54 -11.30 -3.85
C SER A 173 10.16 -12.69 -3.61
N LEU A 174 9.38 -13.70 -3.20
CA LEU A 174 9.89 -15.04 -2.87
C LEU A 174 10.37 -15.86 -4.09
N ASN A 175 10.10 -15.40 -5.32
CA ASN A 175 10.55 -16.05 -6.56
C ASN A 175 12.00 -15.68 -6.96
N GLY A 176 12.82 -15.18 -6.04
CA GLY A 176 14.24 -14.86 -6.22
C GLY A 176 15.04 -14.95 -4.90
N GLU A 177 16.32 -14.54 -4.89
CA GLU A 177 17.12 -14.45 -3.65
C GLU A 177 16.44 -13.50 -2.67
N THR A 178 15.79 -14.08 -1.66
CA THR A 178 15.14 -13.31 -0.60
C THR A 178 16.23 -12.63 0.22
N SER A 179 16.39 -11.32 0.04
CA SER A 179 17.39 -10.57 0.81
C SER A 179 17.16 -10.73 2.32
N LYS A 180 18.24 -10.69 3.11
CA LYS A 180 18.17 -10.75 4.59
C LYS A 180 17.17 -9.75 5.18
N ASN A 181 16.97 -8.61 4.51
CA ASN A 181 16.03 -7.57 4.92
C ASN A 181 14.56 -8.02 4.81
N VAL A 182 14.21 -8.81 3.79
CA VAL A 182 12.85 -9.34 3.63
C VAL A 182 12.54 -10.36 4.72
N CYS A 183 13.46 -11.30 5.02
CA CYS A 183 13.28 -12.27 6.10
C CYS A 183 13.07 -11.60 7.47
N THR A 184 13.82 -10.55 7.78
CA THR A 184 13.63 -9.77 9.02
C THR A 184 12.25 -9.13 9.07
N ARG A 185 11.73 -8.61 7.94
CA ARG A 185 10.38 -8.03 7.87
C ARG A 185 9.28 -9.08 7.97
N ILE A 186 9.47 -10.26 7.37
CA ILE A 186 8.56 -11.41 7.54
C ILE A 186 8.49 -11.79 9.02
N ALA A 187 9.65 -12.05 9.65
CA ALA A 187 9.71 -12.41 11.06
C ALA A 187 9.06 -11.35 11.95
N LYS A 188 9.26 -10.07 11.61
CA LYS A 188 8.59 -8.95 12.26
C LYS A 188 7.07 -9.05 12.18
N TYR A 189 6.46 -9.24 11.01
CA TYR A 189 4.99 -9.36 10.91
C TYR A 189 4.44 -10.67 11.50
N CYS A 190 5.17 -11.78 11.37
CA CYS A 190 4.80 -13.04 12.01
C CYS A 190 4.82 -12.94 13.54
N GLY A 191 5.86 -12.32 14.12
CA GLY A 191 5.95 -12.06 15.56
C GLY A 191 4.86 -11.12 16.08
N ARG A 192 4.16 -10.46 15.17
CA ARG A 192 3.00 -9.62 15.45
C ARG A 192 1.69 -10.36 15.30
N GLY A 193 1.68 -11.67 15.03
CA GLY A 193 0.45 -12.45 14.92
C GLY A 193 -0.20 -12.46 13.53
N PHE A 194 0.54 -12.04 12.49
CA PHE A 194 0.12 -12.30 11.10
C PHE A 194 0.64 -13.66 10.62
N ALA A 195 -0.16 -14.39 9.85
CA ALA A 195 0.28 -15.61 9.18
C ALA A 195 0.95 -15.28 7.84
N LEU A 196 2.15 -15.79 7.60
CA LEU A 196 2.74 -15.79 6.26
C LEU A 196 2.00 -16.83 5.41
N LEU A 197 1.44 -16.39 4.28
CA LEU A 197 0.94 -17.28 3.23
C LEU A 197 2.06 -17.46 2.21
N GLU A 198 2.75 -18.61 2.30
CA GLU A 198 3.70 -18.98 1.27
C GLU A 198 2.94 -19.26 -0.04
N PRO A 199 3.22 -18.51 -1.12
CA PRO A 199 2.60 -18.81 -2.40
C PRO A 199 3.00 -20.23 -2.80
N ILE A 200 2.01 -21.10 -3.02
CA ILE A 200 2.27 -22.40 -3.64
C ILE A 200 2.83 -22.08 -5.03
N ASN A 201 4.04 -22.55 -5.29
CA ASN A 201 4.60 -22.46 -6.63
C ASN A 201 3.73 -23.33 -7.53
N PHE A 202 2.85 -22.69 -8.29
CA PHE A 202 2.06 -23.38 -9.28
C PHE A 202 3.02 -23.70 -10.43
N ASP A 203 3.68 -24.86 -10.37
CA ASP A 203 4.41 -25.47 -11.50
C ASP A 203 3.47 -25.78 -12.69
N GLY A 204 2.18 -25.49 -12.54
CA GLY A 204 1.20 -25.50 -13.61
C GLY A 204 1.45 -24.35 -14.56
N ASN A 205 1.69 -24.69 -15.82
CA ASN A 205 1.68 -23.78 -16.96
C ASN A 205 0.40 -22.91 -16.89
N PHE A 206 0.46 -21.72 -16.29
CA PHE A 206 -0.70 -20.83 -16.16
C PHE A 206 -1.27 -20.49 -17.54
N GLU A 207 -0.41 -20.51 -18.57
CA GLU A 207 -0.87 -20.48 -19.95
C GLU A 207 -1.81 -21.64 -20.27
N SER A 208 -1.60 -22.88 -19.83
CA SER A 208 -2.53 -23.99 -20.12
C SER A 208 -3.86 -23.85 -19.38
N LEU A 209 -3.86 -23.32 -18.15
CA LEU A 209 -5.09 -23.02 -17.38
C LEU A 209 -5.88 -21.84 -17.97
N MET A 210 -5.18 -20.81 -18.46
CA MET A 210 -5.78 -19.66 -19.15
C MET A 210 -6.14 -19.95 -20.61
N LYS A 211 -5.48 -20.92 -21.26
CA LYS A 211 -5.78 -21.40 -22.62
C LYS A 211 -6.88 -22.46 -22.64
N GLN A 212 -7.19 -23.12 -21.51
CA GLN A 212 -8.16 -24.21 -21.50
C GLN A 212 -9.62 -23.77 -21.63
N ASP A 213 -9.92 -22.51 -21.34
CA ASP A 213 -11.21 -21.92 -21.70
C ASP A 213 -11.00 -20.80 -22.71
N GLU A 214 -10.93 -21.16 -24.00
CA GLU A 214 -11.38 -20.27 -25.07
C GLU A 214 -12.86 -19.98 -24.81
N ILE A 215 -13.15 -19.06 -23.89
CA ILE A 215 -14.50 -18.54 -23.72
C ILE A 215 -14.80 -17.83 -25.04
N PRO A 216 -15.78 -18.30 -25.83
CA PRO A 216 -16.05 -17.72 -27.14
C PRO A 216 -16.29 -16.22 -26.99
N LEU A 217 -15.54 -15.40 -27.73
CA LEU A 217 -15.73 -13.93 -27.78
C LEU A 217 -17.15 -13.57 -28.26
N TYR A 218 -17.80 -14.52 -28.92
CA TYR A 218 -19.17 -14.46 -29.39
C TYR A 218 -19.92 -15.71 -28.94
N ARG A 219 -21.05 -15.51 -28.25
CA ARG A 219 -22.03 -16.57 -28.02
C ARG A 219 -23.39 -16.08 -28.47
N ALA A 220 -24.06 -16.84 -29.34
CA ALA A 220 -25.47 -16.65 -29.64
C ALA A 220 -26.29 -17.65 -28.84
N GLU A 221 -27.39 -17.19 -28.25
CA GLU A 221 -28.40 -18.04 -27.63
C GLU A 221 -29.69 -17.90 -28.42
N HIS A 222 -30.24 -19.03 -28.87
CA HIS A 222 -31.55 -19.07 -29.52
C HIS A 222 -32.59 -19.45 -28.49
N ARG A 223 -33.66 -18.64 -28.39
CA ARG A 223 -34.80 -18.93 -27.55
C ARG A 223 -36.05 -18.98 -28.40
N GLU A 224 -36.78 -20.07 -28.26
CA GLU A 224 -38.11 -20.23 -28.82
C GLU A 224 -39.12 -19.76 -27.77
N PHE A 225 -40.12 -19.00 -28.20
CA PHE A 225 -41.23 -18.58 -27.36
C PHE A 225 -42.50 -18.51 -28.21
N ILE A 226 -43.65 -18.70 -27.56
CA ILE A 226 -44.95 -18.57 -28.22
C ILE A 226 -45.44 -17.14 -27.97
N ASP A 227 -45.82 -16.42 -29.02
CA ASP A 227 -46.36 -15.07 -28.91
C ASP A 227 -47.85 -15.06 -28.48
N ASP A 228 -48.40 -13.87 -28.30
CA ASP A 228 -49.78 -13.69 -27.81
C ASP A 228 -50.84 -14.23 -28.79
N ASP A 229 -50.46 -14.47 -30.05
CA ASP A 229 -51.30 -15.05 -31.09
C ASP A 229 -51.18 -16.59 -31.17
N GLY A 230 -50.31 -17.19 -30.35
CA GLY A 230 -50.11 -18.64 -30.28
C GLY A 230 -49.11 -19.19 -31.29
N GLU A 231 -48.36 -18.33 -31.98
CA GLU A 231 -47.38 -18.72 -32.99
C GLU A 231 -45.98 -18.89 -32.38
N LEU A 232 -45.23 -19.89 -32.84
CA LEU A 232 -43.86 -20.14 -32.37
C LEU A 232 -42.90 -19.13 -33.02
N GLN A 233 -42.32 -18.27 -32.19
CA GLN A 233 -41.29 -17.33 -32.58
C GLN A 233 -39.91 -17.79 -32.09
N MET A 234 -38.86 -17.37 -32.79
CA MET A 234 -37.49 -17.61 -32.40
C MET A 234 -36.73 -16.28 -32.31
N ALA A 235 -36.18 -15.99 -31.13
CA ALA A 235 -35.27 -14.88 -30.91
C ALA A 235 -33.83 -15.37 -30.81
N THR A 236 -32.93 -14.69 -31.51
CA THR A 236 -31.48 -14.86 -31.36
C THR A 236 -30.95 -13.72 -30.52
N MET A 237 -30.37 -14.03 -29.36
CA MET A 237 -29.63 -13.07 -28.56
C MET A 237 -28.14 -13.26 -28.78
N GLU A 238 -27.47 -12.21 -29.24
CA GLU A 238 -26.03 -12.21 -29.49
C GLU A 238 -25.28 -11.54 -28.34
N TYR A 239 -24.29 -12.25 -27.80
CA TYR A 239 -23.40 -11.75 -26.76
C TYR A 239 -22.00 -11.56 -27.31
N TRP A 240 -21.60 -10.30 -27.48
CA TRP A 240 -20.25 -9.91 -27.87
C TRP A 240 -19.45 -9.50 -26.63
N ARG A 241 -18.39 -10.24 -26.30
CA ARG A 241 -17.37 -9.75 -25.36
C ARG A 241 -16.41 -8.82 -26.12
N ARG A 242 -16.26 -7.58 -25.67
CA ARG A 242 -15.24 -6.67 -26.22
C ARG A 242 -13.85 -7.31 -26.07
N PRO A 243 -12.98 -7.25 -27.09
CA PRO A 243 -11.66 -7.87 -27.08
C PRO A 243 -10.63 -7.06 -26.28
N GLU A 244 -11.03 -6.48 -25.14
CA GLU A 244 -10.12 -5.82 -24.21
C GLU A 244 -9.76 -6.79 -23.10
N ARG A 245 -8.91 -7.77 -23.45
CA ARG A 245 -8.04 -8.43 -22.48
C ARG A 245 -6.62 -7.87 -22.64
N ASN A 246 -6.45 -6.60 -22.31
CA ASN A 246 -5.46 -6.28 -21.31
C ASN A 246 -6.28 -6.02 -20.06
N ILE A 247 -6.46 -7.06 -19.24
CA ILE A 247 -6.88 -6.81 -17.87
C ILE A 247 -5.69 -6.11 -17.24
N ASP A 248 -5.68 -4.79 -17.37
CA ASP A 248 -4.92 -3.98 -16.46
C ASP A 248 -5.53 -4.28 -15.09
N THR A 249 -4.77 -4.95 -14.23
CA THR A 249 -5.20 -5.22 -12.85
C THR A 249 -5.56 -3.93 -12.12
N PHE A 250 -5.05 -2.77 -12.58
CA PHE A 250 -5.44 -1.45 -12.12
C PHE A 250 -6.86 -1.05 -12.60
N GLN A 251 -7.30 -1.39 -13.82
CA GLN A 251 -8.66 -1.10 -14.31
C GLN A 251 -9.74 -1.95 -13.65
N LEU A 252 -9.47 -3.23 -13.37
CA LEU A 252 -10.44 -4.08 -12.64
C LEU A 252 -10.74 -3.51 -11.24
N GLN A 253 -9.76 -2.88 -10.60
CA GLN A 253 -9.93 -2.20 -9.32
C GLN A 253 -10.67 -0.86 -9.44
N GLU A 254 -10.42 -0.07 -10.49
CA GLU A 254 -11.13 1.20 -10.73
C GLU A 254 -12.63 0.99 -10.97
N VAL A 255 -13.00 -0.02 -11.77
CA VAL A 255 -14.41 -0.39 -12.02
C VAL A 255 -15.07 -0.88 -10.73
N PHE A 256 -14.37 -1.68 -9.93
CA PHE A 256 -14.90 -2.18 -8.64
C PHE A 256 -15.09 -1.06 -7.60
N THR A 257 -14.23 -0.04 -7.62
CA THR A 257 -14.32 1.11 -6.70
C THR A 257 -15.47 2.05 -7.09
N ALA A 258 -15.75 2.18 -8.39
CA ALA A 258 -16.87 2.98 -8.91
C ALA A 258 -18.24 2.37 -8.57
N ASP A 259 -18.37 1.04 -8.60
CA ASP A 259 -19.66 0.36 -8.38
C ASP A 259 -20.02 0.16 -6.89
N PHE A 260 -19.05 0.19 -5.97
CA PHE A 260 -19.30 0.03 -4.53
C PHE A 260 -19.13 1.31 -3.69
N CYS A 261 -18.57 2.38 -4.24
CA CYS A 261 -18.34 3.63 -3.49
C CYS A 261 -18.62 4.89 -4.34
N PRO A 262 -19.88 5.19 -4.68
CA PRO A 262 -20.24 6.30 -5.58
C PRO A 262 -19.95 7.71 -5.01
N HIS A 263 -19.42 7.82 -3.79
CA HIS A 263 -19.19 9.09 -3.09
C HIS A 263 -17.72 9.54 -3.05
N MET A 264 -16.80 8.89 -3.75
CA MET A 264 -15.40 9.32 -3.82
C MET A 264 -15.05 10.23 -5.01
N GLN A 265 -16.02 10.69 -5.79
CA GLN A 265 -15.81 11.67 -6.89
C GLN A 265 -16.41 13.06 -6.58
N GLN A 266 -16.15 13.58 -5.37
CA GLN A 266 -16.34 15.00 -5.04
C GLN A 266 -15.09 15.58 -4.39
#